data_AF-A0ABD5BIA7-F1
#
_entry.id   AF-A0ABD5BIA7-F1
#
_cell.length_a   1.000
_cell.length_b   1.000
_cell.length_c   1.000
_cell.angle_alpha   90.00
_cell.angle_beta   90.00
_cell.angle_gamma   90.00
#
_symmetry.space_group_name_H-M   'P 1'
#
loop_
_entity.id
_entity.type
_entity.pdbx_description
1 polymer ?
#
loop_
_entity_poly.entity_id
_entity_poly.type
_entity_poly.pdbx_seq_one_letter_code
_entity_poly.pdbx_strand_id
1 'polypeptide(L)'
;MKFIDDNIINEWVSQHYATINLSLSMALFDKLSALPWIAGHLDFSKLNHRLINVQEMLDNDDENQCVRISEWLKGSTFEKCSHVLFWYGKVNPCVICETSFGLSNIDTAYWGVPGWNYIFSCDFESNDVKLNCDNILSFDGANQLVLLMQ
;
A
#
# COMPACT_ATOMS: atom_id res chain seq x y z
N MET A 1 -0.42 20.47 0.93
CA MET A 1 -1.33 19.88 -0.06
C MET A 1 -1.77 18.55 0.51
N LYS A 2 -3.05 18.41 0.89
CA LYS A 2 -3.62 17.14 1.33
C LYS A 2 -4.04 16.40 0.06
N PHE A 3 -3.42 15.27 -0.23
CA PHE A 3 -3.76 14.43 -1.38
C PHE A 3 -4.84 13.40 -1.04
N ILE A 4 -5.14 13.24 0.24
CA ILE A 4 -6.14 12.32 0.74
C ILE A 4 -7.52 12.90 0.44
N ASP A 5 -8.40 12.13 -0.21
CA ASP A 5 -9.83 12.42 -0.16
C ASP A 5 -10.30 12.19 1.27
N ASP A 6 -10.32 13.29 2.04
CA ASP A 6 -10.71 13.27 3.44
C ASP A 6 -12.10 12.64 3.60
N ASN A 7 -13.01 12.68 2.62
CA ASN A 7 -14.34 12.07 2.78
C ASN A 7 -14.28 10.54 2.82
N ILE A 8 -13.56 9.92 1.88
CA ILE A 8 -13.43 8.46 1.78
C ILE A 8 -12.72 7.92 3.03
N ILE A 9 -11.60 8.53 3.41
CA ILE A 9 -10.85 8.07 4.58
C ILE A 9 -11.63 8.32 5.88
N ASN A 10 -12.32 9.46 6.01
CA ASN A 10 -13.17 9.70 7.18
C ASN A 10 -14.32 8.69 7.23
N GLU A 11 -14.87 8.29 6.09
CA GLU A 11 -15.88 7.23 6.03
C GLU A 11 -15.31 5.90 6.54
N TRP A 12 -14.15 5.47 6.05
CA TRP A 12 -13.49 4.23 6.49
C TRP A 12 -13.20 4.24 8.00
N VAL A 13 -12.72 5.36 8.53
CA VAL A 13 -12.48 5.52 9.97
C VAL A 13 -13.79 5.48 10.76
N SER A 14 -14.84 6.15 10.28
CA SER A 14 -16.16 6.17 10.95
C SER A 14 -16.82 4.79 11.00
N GLN A 15 -16.57 3.95 9.99
CA GLN A 15 -17.08 2.60 9.88
C GLN A 15 -16.16 1.54 10.51
N HIS A 16 -15.06 1.98 11.16
CA HIS A 16 -14.07 1.11 11.80
C HIS A 16 -13.31 0.18 10.83
N TYR A 17 -13.28 0.52 9.54
CA TYR A 17 -12.46 -0.19 8.56
C TYR A 17 -11.00 0.28 8.56
N ALA A 18 -10.74 1.50 9.04
CA ALA A 18 -9.40 2.05 9.07
C ALA A 18 -9.09 2.85 10.34
N THR A 19 -7.80 2.98 10.64
CA THR A 19 -7.26 3.85 11.69
C THR A 19 -6.20 4.77 11.12
N ILE A 20 -6.12 6.00 11.64
CA ILE A 20 -5.12 6.99 11.23
C ILE A 20 -3.89 6.88 12.12
N ASN A 21 -2.70 6.83 11.53
CA ASN A 21 -1.42 6.90 12.24
C ASN A 21 -0.61 8.12 11.79
N LEU A 22 -0.29 9.01 12.73
CA LEU A 22 0.46 10.25 12.46
C LEU A 22 1.98 10.09 12.60
N SER A 23 2.45 9.04 13.27
CA SER A 23 3.84 8.91 13.73
C SER A 23 4.76 8.23 12.72
N LEU A 24 4.21 7.37 11.85
CA LEU A 24 5.03 6.50 10.97
C LEU A 24 5.50 7.18 9.68
N SER A 25 4.83 8.25 9.24
CA SER A 25 5.04 8.83 7.91
C SER A 25 6.47 9.32 7.67
N MET A 26 7.11 9.92 8.68
CA MET A 26 8.49 10.42 8.56
C MET A 26 9.51 9.27 8.52
N ALA A 27 9.34 8.24 9.35
CA ALA A 27 10.22 7.07 9.34
C ALA A 27 10.15 6.31 8.00
N LEU A 28 8.95 6.23 7.42
CA LEU A 28 8.73 5.67 6.08
C LEU A 28 9.37 6.52 4.98
N PHE A 29 9.28 7.85 5.08
CA PHE A 29 9.98 8.76 4.18
C PHE A 29 11.49 8.51 4.19
N ASP A 30 12.11 8.40 5.37
CA ASP A 30 13.56 8.18 5.47
C ASP A 30 13.97 6.82 4.87
N LYS A 31 13.18 5.76 5.11
CA LYS A 31 13.39 4.44 4.51
C LYS A 31 13.28 4.48 2.99
N LEU A 32 12.20 5.06 2.46
CA LEU A 32 11.98 5.17 1.02
C LEU A 32 13.07 6.03 0.35
N SER A 33 13.50 7.12 1.00
CA SER A 33 14.55 8.01 0.48
C SER A 33 15.93 7.36 0.38
N ALA A 34 16.17 6.26 1.11
CA ALA A 34 17.41 5.50 1.05
C ALA A 34 17.48 4.53 -0.15
N LEU A 35 16.35 4.28 -0.83
CA LEU A 35 16.28 3.42 -2.01
C LEU A 35 16.65 4.21 -3.29
N PRO A 36 17.00 3.55 -4.40
CA PRO A 36 17.25 4.25 -5.66
C PRO A 36 15.95 4.83 -6.23
N TRP A 37 16.01 6.09 -6.66
CA TRP A 37 14.89 6.81 -7.29
C TRP A 37 15.20 7.20 -8.73
N ILE A 38 14.17 7.27 -9.56
CA ILE A 38 14.17 7.85 -10.90
C ILE A 38 12.85 8.57 -11.13
N ALA A 39 12.90 9.78 -11.70
CA ALA A 39 11.72 10.51 -12.19
C ALA A 39 10.50 10.53 -11.24
N GLY A 40 10.71 10.66 -9.92
CA GLY A 40 9.63 10.76 -8.94
C GLY A 40 9.06 9.43 -8.43
N HIS A 41 9.69 8.29 -8.75
CA HIS A 41 9.36 7.00 -8.15
C HIS A 41 10.63 6.18 -7.87
N LEU A 42 10.48 5.04 -7.19
CA LEU A 42 11.56 4.09 -6.99
C LEU A 42 12.03 3.51 -8.33
N ASP A 43 13.35 3.46 -8.54
CA ASP A 43 13.94 2.88 -9.73
C ASP A 43 13.88 1.34 -9.64
N PHE A 44 12.73 0.80 -10.05
CA PHE A 44 12.46 -0.63 -10.03
C PHE A 44 13.48 -1.44 -10.85
N SER A 45 14.14 -0.85 -11.85
CA SER A 45 15.17 -1.53 -12.64
C SER A 45 16.42 -1.92 -11.82
N LYS A 46 16.64 -1.24 -10.68
CA LYS A 46 17.75 -1.49 -9.76
C LYS A 46 17.34 -2.30 -8.53
N LEU A 47 16.07 -2.69 -8.44
CA LEU A 47 15.50 -3.35 -7.28
C LEU A 47 14.95 -4.72 -7.68
N ASN A 48 15.13 -5.71 -6.82
CA ASN A 48 14.50 -7.01 -7.00
C ASN A 48 12.98 -6.85 -6.78
N HIS A 49 12.18 -7.20 -7.78
CA HIS A 49 10.74 -6.95 -7.74
C HIS A 49 9.93 -7.96 -8.54
N ARG A 50 8.65 -8.06 -8.20
CA ARG A 50 7.61 -8.64 -9.04
C ARG A 50 6.74 -7.50 -9.56
N LEU A 51 6.30 -7.60 -10.81
CA LEU A 51 5.37 -6.64 -11.42
C LEU A 51 4.15 -7.39 -11.93
N ILE A 52 2.98 -6.77 -11.79
CA ILE A 52 1.75 -7.27 -12.40
C ILE A 52 0.85 -6.11 -12.83
N ASN A 53 0.17 -6.30 -13.96
CA ASN A 53 -0.93 -5.45 -14.35
C ASN A 53 -2.22 -5.98 -13.72
N VAL A 54 -2.87 -5.16 -12.90
CA VAL A 54 -4.13 -5.48 -12.23
C VAL A 54 -5.19 -5.86 -13.25
N GLN A 55 -5.25 -5.23 -14.42
CA GLN A 55 -6.21 -5.59 -15.48
C GLN A 55 -6.02 -7.01 -16.00
N GLU A 56 -4.79 -7.53 -16.06
CA GLU A 56 -4.54 -8.93 -16.42
C GLU A 56 -5.14 -9.90 -15.38
N MET A 57 -5.36 -9.44 -14.14
CA MET A 57 -6.11 -10.19 -13.14
C MET A 57 -7.64 -10.09 -13.31
N LEU A 58 -8.15 -9.07 -14.02
CA LEU A 58 -9.58 -8.78 -14.20
C LEU A 58 -10.20 -9.42 -15.44
N ASP A 59 -9.40 -9.80 -16.44
CA ASP A 59 -9.88 -10.34 -17.73
C ASP A 59 -10.57 -11.72 -17.66
N ASN A 60 -10.81 -12.23 -16.46
CA ASN A 60 -11.62 -13.43 -16.24
C ASN A 60 -12.81 -13.02 -15.35
N ASP A 61 -14.03 -13.24 -15.85
CA ASP A 61 -15.38 -12.95 -15.31
C ASP A 61 -15.68 -13.50 -13.89
N ASP A 62 -14.69 -13.66 -13.02
CA ASP A 62 -14.79 -14.28 -11.70
C ASP A 62 -14.63 -13.23 -10.59
N GLU A 63 -15.54 -13.29 -9.62
CA GLU A 63 -15.74 -12.41 -8.44
C GLU A 63 -14.53 -12.22 -7.50
N ASN A 64 -13.31 -12.62 -7.86
CA ASN A 64 -12.23 -12.82 -6.90
C ASN A 64 -10.89 -12.14 -7.23
N GLN A 65 -10.94 -10.84 -7.56
CA GLN A 65 -9.74 -9.99 -7.71
C GLN A 65 -8.83 -10.07 -6.48
N CYS A 66 -9.43 -10.04 -5.29
CA CYS A 66 -8.72 -10.06 -4.01
C CYS A 66 -7.95 -11.37 -3.80
N VAL A 67 -8.52 -12.50 -4.22
CA VAL A 67 -7.84 -13.81 -4.17
C VAL A 67 -6.62 -13.80 -5.09
N ARG A 68 -6.72 -13.21 -6.29
CA ARG A 68 -5.59 -13.15 -7.24
C ARG A 68 -4.45 -12.25 -6.76
N ILE A 69 -4.78 -11.08 -6.19
CA ILE A 69 -3.79 -10.22 -5.56
C ILE A 69 -3.13 -10.96 -4.39
N SER A 70 -3.92 -11.61 -3.54
CA SER A 70 -3.40 -12.39 -2.39
C SER A 70 -2.49 -13.54 -2.84
N GLU A 71 -2.87 -14.27 -3.90
CA GLU A 71 -2.07 -15.33 -4.49
C GLU A 71 -0.74 -14.80 -5.05
N TRP A 72 -0.75 -13.66 -5.75
CA TRP A 72 0.46 -13.03 -6.27
C TRP A 72 1.41 -12.55 -5.16
N LEU A 73 0.83 -12.11 -4.03
CA LEU A 73 1.55 -11.69 -2.83
C LEU A 73 2.09 -12.87 -2.00
N LYS A 74 1.86 -14.14 -2.39
CA LYS A 74 2.42 -15.29 -1.67
C LYS A 74 3.94 -15.24 -1.56
N GLY A 75 4.43 -15.59 -0.36
CA GLY A 75 5.82 -15.50 0.03
C GLY A 75 6.27 -14.10 0.44
N SER A 76 5.37 -13.12 0.50
CA SER A 76 5.65 -11.77 0.98
C SER A 76 5.12 -11.54 2.40
N THR A 77 5.48 -10.41 2.98
CA THR A 77 4.95 -9.97 4.29
C THR A 77 3.46 -9.63 4.24
N PHE A 78 2.94 -9.26 3.07
CA PHE A 78 1.51 -9.00 2.87
C PHE A 78 0.66 -10.27 2.96
N GLU A 79 1.23 -11.46 2.76
CA GLU A 79 0.53 -12.74 2.99
C GLU A 79 0.32 -12.98 4.50
N LYS A 80 1.25 -12.51 5.34
CA LYS A 80 1.33 -12.88 6.76
C LYS A 80 0.74 -11.83 7.69
N CYS A 81 0.88 -10.56 7.33
CA CYS A 81 0.43 -9.45 8.14
C CYS A 81 -1.08 -9.25 7.98
N SER A 82 -1.74 -9.01 9.12
CA SER A 82 -3.18 -8.80 9.20
C SER A 82 -3.62 -7.43 8.64
N HIS A 83 -2.71 -6.45 8.60
CA HIS A 83 -3.00 -5.09 8.18
C HIS A 83 -2.01 -4.56 7.14
N VAL A 84 -2.48 -3.56 6.40
CA VAL A 84 -1.67 -2.73 5.51
C VAL A 84 -1.73 -1.27 5.92
N LEU A 85 -0.68 -0.55 5.57
CA LEU A 85 -0.50 0.86 5.80
C LEU A 85 -0.31 1.56 4.45
N PHE A 86 -1.21 2.49 4.15
CA PHE A 86 -1.13 3.40 3.00
C PHE A 86 -0.35 4.66 3.37
N TRP A 87 0.68 4.99 2.60
CA TRP A 87 1.55 6.14 2.84
C TRP A 87 1.31 7.22 1.78
N TYR A 88 1.01 8.44 2.24
CA TYR A 88 0.62 9.57 1.39
C TYR A 88 1.68 10.69 1.33
N GLY A 89 2.92 10.38 1.67
CA GLY A 89 4.01 11.36 1.73
C GLY A 89 4.35 11.81 3.15
N LYS A 90 5.57 12.34 3.32
CA LYS A 90 6.27 12.65 4.58
C LYS A 90 5.44 13.33 5.68
N VAL A 91 4.54 14.23 5.31
CA VAL A 91 3.78 15.08 6.25
C VAL A 91 2.30 14.70 6.36
N ASN A 92 1.86 13.72 5.58
CA ASN A 92 0.49 13.25 5.61
C ASN A 92 0.35 12.07 6.57
N PRO A 93 -0.79 11.94 7.28
CA PRO A 93 -1.10 10.75 8.04
C PRO A 93 -1.03 9.50 7.17
N CYS A 94 -0.66 8.39 7.79
CA CYS A 94 -0.82 7.07 7.21
C CYS A 94 -2.21 6.53 7.56
N VAL A 95 -2.78 5.71 6.67
CA VAL A 95 -4.04 5.02 6.89
C VAL A 95 -3.75 3.53 7.02
N ILE A 96 -4.24 2.91 8.10
CA ILE A 96 -4.06 1.49 8.38
C ILE A 96 -5.41 0.80 8.31
N CYS A 97 -5.51 -0.32 7.61
CA CYS A 97 -6.72 -1.16 7.58
C CYS A 97 -6.35 -2.64 7.42
N GLU A 98 -7.34 -3.52 7.57
CA GLU A 98 -7.12 -4.95 7.32
C GLU A 98 -6.59 -5.19 5.91
N THR A 99 -5.66 -6.13 5.76
CA THR A 99 -4.98 -6.40 4.49
C THR A 99 -5.96 -6.73 3.37
N SER A 100 -6.95 -7.60 3.64
CA SER A 100 -7.97 -7.96 2.65
C SER A 100 -8.74 -6.73 2.17
N PHE A 101 -9.30 -5.95 3.10
CA PHE A 101 -10.04 -4.72 2.79
C PHE A 101 -9.19 -3.70 2.04
N GLY A 102 -7.97 -3.44 2.51
CA GLY A 102 -7.07 -2.47 1.89
C GLY A 102 -6.71 -2.88 0.46
N LEU A 103 -6.33 -4.13 0.24
CA LEU A 103 -5.96 -4.63 -1.09
C LEU A 103 -7.15 -4.65 -2.05
N SER A 104 -8.37 -4.92 -1.58
CA SER A 104 -9.59 -4.82 -2.38
C SER A 104 -9.94 -3.39 -2.80
N ASN A 105 -9.43 -2.39 -2.08
CA ASN A 105 -9.82 -0.98 -2.23
C ASN A 105 -8.60 -0.07 -2.50
N ILE A 106 -7.53 -0.60 -3.11
CA ILE A 106 -6.30 0.18 -3.39
C ILE A 106 -6.60 1.42 -4.23
N ASP A 107 -7.42 1.29 -5.27
CA ASP A 107 -7.82 2.41 -6.13
C ASP A 107 -8.54 3.49 -5.34
N THR A 108 -9.44 3.08 -4.45
CA THR A 108 -10.18 3.98 -3.56
C THR A 108 -9.26 4.64 -2.53
N ALA A 109 -8.28 3.90 -2.00
CA ALA A 109 -7.31 4.44 -1.04
C ALA A 109 -6.43 5.55 -1.64
N TYR A 110 -6.14 5.47 -2.94
CA TYR A 110 -5.30 6.45 -3.65
C TYR A 110 -6.06 7.33 -4.64
N TRP A 111 -7.39 7.41 -4.52
CA TRP A 111 -8.21 8.23 -5.41
C TRP A 111 -7.77 9.69 -5.37
N GLY A 112 -7.36 10.23 -6.52
CA GLY A 112 -6.87 11.60 -6.65
C GLY A 112 -5.43 11.84 -6.14
N VAL A 113 -4.72 10.79 -5.70
CA VAL A 113 -3.30 10.88 -5.30
C VAL A 113 -2.41 10.68 -6.53
N PRO A 114 -1.59 11.66 -6.92
CA PRO A 114 -0.82 11.59 -8.14
C PRO A 114 0.44 10.73 -8.00
N GLY A 115 0.80 10.01 -9.06
CA GLY A 115 2.06 9.29 -9.18
C GLY A 115 2.09 7.96 -8.45
N TRP A 116 3.31 7.45 -8.23
CA TRP A 116 3.52 6.17 -7.56
C TRP A 116 3.29 6.28 -6.06
N ASN A 117 2.48 5.36 -5.56
CA ASN A 117 2.06 5.26 -4.18
C ASN A 117 2.68 4.03 -3.51
N TYR A 118 2.91 4.10 -2.19
CA TYR A 118 3.65 3.05 -1.46
C TYR A 118 2.85 2.53 -0.28
N ILE A 119 2.76 1.21 -0.19
CA ILE A 119 1.99 0.46 0.79
C ILE A 119 2.94 -0.46 1.54
N PHE A 120 2.72 -0.58 2.85
CA PHE A 120 3.53 -1.40 3.74
C PHE A 120 2.65 -2.37 4.51
N SER A 121 3.14 -3.58 4.76
CA SER A 121 2.50 -4.52 5.67
C SER A 121 2.73 -4.13 7.13
N CYS A 122 1.75 -4.35 8.01
CA CYS A 122 1.91 -4.12 9.44
C CYS A 122 1.00 -5.03 10.27
N ASP A 123 1.31 -5.15 11.56
CA ASP A 123 0.48 -5.79 12.56
C ASP A 123 0.35 -4.89 13.79
N PHE A 124 -0.49 -5.30 14.74
CA PHE A 124 -0.60 -4.66 16.05
C PHE A 124 -0.02 -5.57 17.13
N GLU A 125 0.93 -5.05 17.91
CA GLU A 125 1.43 -5.68 19.13
C GLU A 125 1.16 -4.74 20.30
N SER A 126 0.34 -5.16 21.26
CA SER A 126 0.01 -4.34 22.45
C SER A 126 -0.52 -2.92 22.12
N ASN A 127 -1.32 -2.79 21.06
CA ASN A 127 -1.85 -1.55 20.48
C ASN A 127 -0.82 -0.66 19.74
N ASP A 128 0.45 -1.06 19.67
CA ASP A 128 1.45 -0.39 18.86
C ASP A 128 1.52 -1.01 17.46
N VAL A 129 1.68 -0.14 16.45
CA VAL A 129 1.82 -0.57 15.06
C VAL A 129 3.22 -1.12 14.84
N LYS A 130 3.31 -2.41 14.54
CA LYS A 130 4.54 -3.08 14.11
C LYS A 130 4.60 -3.10 12.60
N LEU A 131 5.39 -2.18 12.07
CA LEU A 131 5.61 -2.06 10.63
C LEU A 131 6.56 -3.16 10.14
N ASN A 132 6.22 -3.77 8.99
CA ASN A 132 7.12 -4.64 8.26
C ASN A 132 7.45 -4.00 6.90
N CYS A 133 8.76 -3.82 6.66
CA CYS A 133 9.29 -3.18 5.46
C CYS A 133 10.10 -4.14 4.57
N ASP A 134 10.15 -5.43 4.87
CA ASP A 134 10.92 -6.41 4.06
C ASP A 134 10.33 -6.51 2.64
N ASN A 135 9.05 -6.19 2.48
CA ASN A 135 8.44 -5.92 1.20
C ASN A 135 7.80 -4.53 1.18
N ILE A 136 7.83 -3.91 0.00
CA ILE A 136 7.12 -2.65 -0.27
C ILE A 136 6.25 -2.88 -1.49
N LEU A 137 4.96 -2.66 -1.35
CA LEU A 137 4.04 -2.72 -2.48
C LEU A 137 3.87 -1.30 -3.03
N SER A 138 4.05 -1.14 -4.34
CA SER A 138 3.93 0.13 -5.04
C SER A 138 2.78 0.07 -6.03
N PHE A 139 2.00 1.14 -6.12
CA PHE A 139 0.85 1.26 -7.02
C PHE A 139 0.96 2.53 -7.86
N ASP A 140 0.77 2.45 -9.16
CA ASP A 140 0.92 3.60 -10.07
C ASP A 140 -0.29 4.54 -10.10
N GLY A 141 -1.37 4.21 -9.39
CA GLY A 141 -2.63 4.95 -9.42
C GLY A 141 -3.57 4.55 -10.54
N ALA A 142 -3.23 3.53 -11.34
CA ALA A 142 -4.03 3.09 -12.48
C ALA A 142 -4.20 1.57 -12.54
N ASN A 143 -3.13 0.83 -12.83
CA ASN A 143 -3.22 -0.62 -13.02
C ASN A 143 -1.93 -1.39 -12.74
N GLN A 144 -0.84 -0.75 -12.35
CA GLN A 144 0.42 -1.46 -12.08
C GLN A 144 0.66 -1.62 -10.59
N LEU A 145 0.88 -2.87 -10.19
CA LEU A 145 1.41 -3.20 -8.87
C LEU A 145 2.84 -3.72 -8.99
N VAL A 146 3.72 -3.19 -8.15
CA VAL A 146 5.11 -3.60 -8.04
C VAL A 146 5.41 -4.00 -6.60
N LEU A 147 5.75 -5.26 -6.39
CA LEU A 147 6.17 -5.78 -5.09
C LEU A 147 7.69 -5.81 -5.04
N LEU A 148 8.28 -4.97 -4.22
CA LEU A 148 9.71 -4.98 -3.92
C LEU A 148 10.03 -6.11 -2.95
N MET A 149 11.07 -6.88 -3.28
CA MET A 149 11.59 -7.99 -2.48
C MET A 149 12.94 -7.55 -1.90
N GLN A 150 12.98 -7.11 -0.64
CA GLN A 150 14.22 -6.66 0.02
C GLN A 150 15.02 -7.82 0.62
#